data_AF-A0A8T9Q8F7-F1
#
_entry.id   AF-A0A8T9Q8F7-F1
#
_cell.length_a   1.000
_cell.length_b   1.000
_cell.length_c   1.000
_cell.angle_alpha   90.00
_cell.angle_beta   90.00
_cell.angle_gamma   90.00
#
_symmetry.space_group_name_H-M   'P 1'
#
loop_
_entity.id
_entity.type
_entity.pdbx_description
1 polymer ?
#
loop_
_entity_poly.entity_id
_entity_poly.type
_entity_poly.pdbx_seq_one_letter_code
_entity_poly.pdbx_strand_id
1 'polypeptide(L)'
;MLNPEPAASPHCPCASSFQPKRQFSIHQLTRKILPVFAGLLILLLGYLPAAATPVPPDSVRRAPLDSLVRAQCPGYPVLRVASILFVGNEVTKERILRAELDFREGDTVSAPTLTHRLEANRLRVFNLQLFHHVLTQVVCRNGELTVLFSVQERWYTFPVPILSLADRNFRSWLDRPDRWRRVDYGLHVERKNFRGATKKFGVICSWASTASMSSSTIRPAMASCVAWDLG
;
A
#
# COMPACT_ATOMS: atom_id res chain seq x y z
N MET A 1 -2.79 -73.23 -47.12
CA MET A 1 -4.06 -72.81 -47.74
C MET A 1 -4.75 -71.90 -46.72
N LEU A 2 -4.26 -70.70 -46.39
CA LEU A 2 -4.17 -69.48 -47.20
C LEU A 2 -5.45 -69.22 -48.00
N ASN A 3 -6.34 -68.40 -47.44
CA ASN A 3 -7.10 -67.43 -48.21
C ASN A 3 -7.19 -66.11 -47.42
N PRO A 4 -7.24 -64.96 -48.10
CA PRO A 4 -6.61 -63.73 -47.64
C PRO A 4 -7.60 -62.55 -47.48
N GLU A 5 -7.16 -61.50 -46.76
CA GLU A 5 -7.61 -60.10 -46.97
C GLU A 5 -7.13 -59.59 -48.35
N PRO A 6 -7.58 -58.46 -48.97
CA PRO A 6 -7.93 -57.18 -48.32
C PRO A 6 -8.95 -56.25 -49.05
N ALA A 7 -9.25 -55.13 -48.36
CA ALA A 7 -9.38 -53.73 -48.81
C ALA A 7 -10.03 -53.28 -50.15
N ALA A 8 -10.66 -52.09 -50.00
CA ALA A 8 -10.69 -50.93 -50.90
C ALA A 8 -12.00 -50.65 -51.65
N SER A 9 -12.52 -49.43 -51.45
CA SER A 9 -13.21 -48.68 -52.50
C SER A 9 -12.87 -47.19 -52.41
N PRO A 10 -12.86 -46.46 -53.55
CA PRO A 10 -11.99 -45.31 -53.75
C PRO A 10 -12.73 -43.98 -54.02
N HIS A 11 -11.89 -42.95 -54.05
CA HIS A 11 -12.06 -41.53 -54.38
C HIS A 11 -13.05 -41.09 -55.49
N CYS A 12 -13.63 -39.89 -55.24
CA CYS A 12 -13.97 -38.73 -56.08
C CYS A 12 -14.23 -38.85 -57.59
N PRO A 13 -15.15 -38.00 -58.11
CA PRO A 13 -14.71 -37.03 -59.14
C PRO A 13 -15.39 -35.63 -59.13
N CYS A 14 -14.73 -34.73 -59.89
CA CYS A 14 -15.17 -33.47 -60.55
C CYS A 14 -15.42 -32.22 -59.68
N ALA A 15 -14.61 -31.15 -59.74
CA ALA A 15 -14.20 -30.24 -60.83
C ALA A 15 -15.27 -29.17 -61.19
N SER A 16 -15.00 -27.90 -60.86
CA SER A 16 -15.47 -26.75 -61.67
C SER A 16 -14.68 -25.46 -61.40
N SER A 17 -13.95 -25.04 -62.43
CA SER A 17 -13.76 -23.67 -62.93
C SER A 17 -13.35 -22.55 -61.96
N PHE A 18 -12.09 -22.14 -62.13
CA PHE A 18 -11.54 -20.84 -61.83
C PHE A 18 -12.26 -19.74 -62.64
N GLN A 19 -12.67 -18.65 -61.99
CA GLN A 19 -13.10 -17.40 -62.64
C GLN A 19 -12.39 -16.22 -61.96
N PRO A 20 -11.82 -15.27 -62.73
CA PRO A 20 -11.06 -14.15 -62.16
C PRO A 20 -12.00 -13.12 -61.51
N LYS A 21 -11.68 -12.73 -60.27
CA LYS A 21 -12.42 -11.67 -59.56
C LYS A 21 -12.26 -10.34 -60.29
N ARG A 22 -13.42 -9.75 -60.62
CA ARG A 22 -13.59 -8.40 -61.15
C ARG A 22 -12.83 -7.37 -60.32
N GLN A 23 -12.03 -6.59 -61.04
CA GLN A 23 -11.34 -5.40 -60.60
C GLN A 23 -12.37 -4.32 -60.25
N PHE A 24 -12.53 -4.02 -58.95
CA PHE A 24 -13.44 -2.98 -58.50
C PHE A 24 -12.74 -1.61 -58.49
N SER A 25 -13.28 -0.72 -59.32
CA SER A 25 -12.89 0.67 -59.51
C SER A 25 -13.03 1.50 -58.23
N ILE A 26 -11.95 2.19 -57.83
CA ILE A 26 -11.76 2.89 -56.55
C ILE A 26 -12.55 4.23 -56.48
N HIS A 27 -13.31 4.58 -57.52
CA HIS A 27 -13.89 5.93 -57.65
C HIS A 27 -15.28 6.18 -57.03
N GLN A 28 -15.80 5.27 -56.20
CA GLN A 28 -17.16 5.40 -55.63
C GLN A 28 -17.19 5.69 -54.11
N LEU A 29 -16.05 5.94 -53.46
CA LEU A 29 -15.97 6.20 -52.01
C LEU A 29 -15.83 7.68 -51.61
N THR A 30 -15.85 8.62 -52.55
CA THR A 30 -15.57 10.04 -52.25
C THR A 30 -16.81 10.89 -51.92
N ARG A 31 -18.03 10.35 -51.93
CA ARG A 31 -19.26 11.17 -51.79
C ARG A 31 -20.04 11.03 -50.48
N LYS A 32 -19.56 10.27 -49.49
CA LYS A 32 -20.27 10.14 -48.19
C LYS A 32 -19.41 10.35 -46.93
N ILE A 33 -18.13 10.68 -47.07
CA ILE A 33 -17.20 10.81 -45.91
C ILE A 33 -16.94 12.29 -45.54
N LEU A 34 -17.33 13.24 -46.39
CA LEU A 34 -16.98 14.66 -46.21
C LEU A 34 -17.68 15.41 -45.03
N PRO A 35 -18.87 15.05 -44.51
CA PRO A 35 -19.46 15.82 -43.40
C PRO A 35 -19.00 15.36 -42.01
N VAL A 36 -18.38 14.19 -41.87
CA VAL A 36 -17.98 13.64 -40.55
C VAL A 36 -16.64 14.21 -40.07
N PHE A 37 -15.73 14.51 -41.00
CA PHE A 37 -14.40 15.07 -40.66
C PHE A 37 -14.43 16.57 -40.33
N ALA A 38 -15.40 17.33 -40.85
CA ALA A 38 -15.55 18.74 -40.50
C ALA A 38 -16.02 18.95 -39.04
N GLY A 39 -16.82 18.03 -38.51
CA GLY A 39 -17.27 18.08 -37.11
C GLY A 39 -16.18 17.78 -36.10
N LEU A 40 -15.21 16.92 -36.44
CA LEU A 40 -14.11 16.54 -35.54
C LEU A 40 -13.04 17.64 -35.43
N LEU A 41 -12.84 18.43 -36.49
CA LEU A 41 -11.88 19.55 -36.50
C LEU A 41 -12.37 20.76 -35.68
N ILE A 42 -13.69 20.98 -35.59
CA ILE A 42 -14.30 22.02 -34.74
C ILE A 42 -14.23 21.60 -33.25
N LEU A 43 -14.28 20.30 -32.95
CA LEU A 43 -14.06 19.76 -31.60
C LEU A 43 -12.57 19.78 -31.17
N LEU A 44 -11.64 19.82 -32.13
CA LEU A 44 -10.19 19.93 -31.86
C LEU A 44 -9.68 21.38 -31.78
N LEU A 45 -10.34 22.35 -32.41
CA LEU A 45 -9.99 23.78 -32.33
C LEU A 45 -10.73 24.56 -31.21
N GLY A 46 -11.68 23.92 -30.52
CA GLY A 46 -12.41 24.51 -29.39
C GLY A 46 -11.64 24.60 -28.07
N TYR A 47 -10.40 24.11 -28.00
CA TYR A 47 -9.53 24.30 -26.84
C TYR A 47 -8.92 25.72 -26.87
N LEU A 48 -9.74 26.73 -26.57
CA LEU A 48 -9.24 27.97 -26.01
C LEU A 48 -8.49 27.62 -24.72
N PRO A 49 -7.22 28.03 -24.53
CA PRO A 49 -6.63 27.96 -23.22
C PRO A 49 -7.44 28.92 -22.35
N ALA A 50 -8.07 28.38 -21.31
CA ALA A 50 -8.67 29.20 -20.26
C ALA A 50 -7.63 30.24 -19.85
N ALA A 51 -7.98 31.51 -19.99
CA ALA A 51 -7.16 32.62 -19.57
C ALA A 51 -6.63 32.34 -18.16
N ALA A 52 -5.31 32.48 -17.99
CA ALA A 52 -4.67 32.36 -16.69
C ALA A 52 -5.36 33.33 -15.73
N THR A 53 -6.18 32.79 -14.82
CA THR A 53 -6.71 33.56 -13.70
C THR A 53 -5.53 34.02 -12.86
N PRO A 54 -5.40 35.32 -12.52
CA PRO A 54 -4.41 35.75 -11.55
C PRO A 54 -4.73 35.06 -10.22
N VAL A 55 -3.83 34.17 -9.80
CA VAL A 55 -3.93 33.46 -8.54
C VAL A 55 -3.91 34.52 -7.42
N PRO A 56 -4.94 34.59 -6.55
CA PRO A 56 -4.96 35.57 -5.47
C PRO A 56 -3.75 35.35 -4.55
N PRO A 57 -3.07 36.41 -4.08
CA PRO A 57 -1.91 36.30 -3.23
C PRO A 57 -2.34 36.03 -1.78
N ASP A 58 -3.01 34.91 -1.53
CA ASP A 58 -3.29 34.40 -0.18
C ASP A 58 -3.80 32.95 -0.23
N SER A 59 -3.09 32.10 -0.97
CA SER A 59 -3.01 30.72 -0.52
C SER A 59 -1.92 30.71 0.53
N VAL A 60 -2.33 30.65 1.81
CA VAL A 60 -1.49 30.13 2.88
C VAL A 60 -0.80 28.91 2.29
N ARG A 61 0.49 29.03 1.94
CA ARG A 61 1.31 27.88 1.63
C ARG A 61 1.14 27.02 2.87
N ARG A 62 0.36 25.94 2.78
CA ARG A 62 0.49 24.83 3.70
C ARG A 62 1.93 24.43 3.50
N ALA A 63 2.80 24.96 4.35
CA ALA A 63 4.16 24.47 4.42
C ALA A 63 3.99 22.95 4.55
N PRO A 64 4.67 22.17 3.70
CA PRO A 64 4.49 20.74 3.70
C PRO A 64 4.60 20.27 5.14
N LEU A 65 3.51 19.72 5.66
CA LEU A 65 3.40 19.31 7.06
C LEU A 65 4.57 18.38 7.45
N ASP A 66 5.18 17.75 6.45
CA ASP A 66 6.24 16.77 6.58
C ASP A 66 7.64 17.36 6.88
N SER A 67 7.84 18.68 6.88
CA SER A 67 9.17 19.29 7.12
C SER A 67 9.19 20.57 7.95
N LEU A 68 8.14 20.84 8.72
CA LEU A 68 8.08 22.03 9.58
C LEU A 68 8.92 21.91 10.86
N VAL A 69 10.22 21.65 10.77
CA VAL A 69 11.16 22.04 11.84
C VAL A 69 11.39 23.55 11.75
N ARG A 70 10.43 24.35 12.21
CA ARG A 70 10.58 25.81 12.34
C ARG A 70 11.32 26.12 13.65
N ALA A 71 12.64 26.00 13.63
CA ALA A 71 13.49 26.44 14.72
C ALA A 71 14.07 27.82 14.42
N GLN A 72 13.36 28.86 14.81
CA GLN A 72 13.82 30.25 14.69
C GLN A 72 13.80 30.87 16.08
N CYS A 73 15.00 31.04 16.66
CA CYS A 73 15.20 31.60 17.99
C CYS A 73 16.18 32.78 17.87
N PRO A 74 15.70 33.96 17.43
CA PRO A 74 16.57 35.11 17.19
C PRO A 74 17.14 35.64 18.51
N GLY A 75 18.43 36.02 18.50
CA GLY A 75 19.05 36.79 19.59
C GLY A 75 19.80 35.99 20.66
N TYR A 76 19.85 34.65 20.58
CA TYR A 76 20.56 33.83 21.59
C TYR A 76 21.54 32.85 20.91
N PRO A 77 22.84 32.87 21.24
CA PRO A 77 23.80 31.90 20.70
C PRO A 77 23.61 30.50 21.29
N VAL A 78 23.07 30.46 22.51
CA VAL A 78 22.91 29.26 23.33
C VAL A 78 21.53 29.30 23.98
N LEU A 79 20.84 28.17 23.98
CA LEU A 79 19.48 27.99 24.49
C LEU A 79 19.46 26.89 25.54
N ARG A 80 18.69 27.08 26.61
CA ARG A 80 18.44 26.05 27.62
C ARG A 80 17.11 25.35 27.34
N VAL A 81 17.10 24.02 27.29
CA VAL A 81 15.88 23.23 27.14
C VAL A 81 15.05 23.36 28.41
N ALA A 82 13.95 24.09 28.37
CA ALA A 82 13.08 24.27 29.53
C ALA A 82 12.08 23.11 29.67
N SER A 83 11.45 22.71 28.57
CA SER A 83 10.46 21.63 28.59
C SER A 83 10.40 20.86 27.27
N ILE A 84 10.10 19.56 27.37
CA ILE A 84 9.85 18.68 26.24
C ILE A 84 8.45 18.09 26.41
N LEU A 85 7.57 18.39 25.46
CA LEU A 85 6.17 17.99 25.46
C LEU A 85 5.90 16.98 24.36
N PHE A 86 5.05 15.98 24.65
CA PHE A 86 4.59 14.99 23.69
C PHE A 86 3.08 15.04 23.56
N VAL A 87 2.57 14.96 22.33
CA VAL A 87 1.14 14.93 22.04
C VAL A 87 0.86 13.82 21.02
N GLY A 88 -0.24 13.07 21.23
CA GLY A 88 -0.68 12.00 20.34
C GLY A 88 -0.10 10.61 20.65
N ASN A 89 0.58 10.46 21.78
CA ASN A 89 1.08 9.18 22.31
C ASN A 89 0.07 8.52 23.28
N GLU A 90 -1.03 7.98 22.77
CA GLU A 90 -2.10 7.39 23.59
C GLU A 90 -1.67 6.10 24.30
N VAL A 91 -0.97 5.21 23.57
CA VAL A 91 -0.53 3.91 24.11
C VAL A 91 0.94 3.94 24.51
N THR A 92 1.77 4.66 23.76
CA THR A 92 3.23 4.72 23.97
C THR A 92 3.54 5.61 25.17
N LYS A 93 4.30 5.06 26.12
CA LYS A 93 4.70 5.80 27.32
C LYS A 93 5.74 6.86 26.97
N GLU A 94 5.59 8.07 27.51
CA GLU A 94 6.57 9.15 27.32
C GLU A 94 8.00 8.76 27.68
N ARG A 95 8.20 7.89 28.69
CA ARG A 95 9.52 7.38 29.05
C ARG A 95 10.24 6.72 27.86
N ILE A 96 9.51 6.05 26.96
CA ILE A 96 10.08 5.44 25.75
C ILE A 96 10.55 6.53 24.78
N LEU A 97 9.73 7.57 24.58
CA LEU A 97 10.07 8.68 23.70
C LEU A 97 11.26 9.47 24.25
N ARG A 98 11.24 9.81 25.54
CA ARG A 98 12.32 10.54 26.23
C ARG A 98 13.64 9.76 26.25
N ALA A 99 13.59 8.43 26.26
CA ALA A 99 14.78 7.59 26.20
C ALA A 99 15.48 7.64 24.84
N GLU A 100 14.75 7.99 23.78
CA GLU A 100 15.24 8.02 22.41
C GLU A 100 15.90 9.38 22.05
N LEU A 101 15.56 10.44 22.79
CA LEU A 101 16.10 11.79 22.57
C LEU A 101 17.57 11.93 22.99
N ASP A 102 18.30 12.82 22.30
CA ASP A 102 19.72 13.13 22.57
C ASP A 102 19.93 14.24 23.61
N PHE A 103 18.88 14.97 24.00
CA PHE A 103 18.89 16.01 25.03
C PHE A 103 17.70 15.84 25.97
N ARG A 104 17.85 16.39 27.17
CA ARG A 104 16.87 16.38 28.25
C ARG A 104 16.54 17.80 28.69
N GLU A 105 15.49 17.91 29.47
CA GLU A 105 15.13 19.16 30.14
C GLU A 105 16.27 19.59 31.07
N GLY A 106 16.64 20.86 31.02
CA GLY A 106 17.79 21.44 31.69
C GLY A 106 19.07 21.49 30.84
N ASP A 107 19.15 20.75 29.74
CA ASP A 107 20.33 20.74 28.87
C ASP A 107 20.48 22.04 28.08
N THR A 108 21.70 22.28 27.61
CA THR A 108 22.06 23.48 26.85
C THR A 108 22.35 23.10 25.40
N VAL A 109 21.76 23.82 24.45
CA VAL A 109 21.85 23.57 23.00
C VAL A 109 22.32 24.84 22.29
N SER A 110 23.26 24.69 21.35
CA SER A 110 23.72 25.79 20.51
C SER A 110 22.67 26.12 19.45
N ALA A 111 22.31 27.40 19.32
CA ALA A 111 21.31 27.86 18.36
C ALA A 111 21.62 27.48 16.89
N PRO A 112 22.87 27.58 16.37
CA PRO A 112 23.17 27.16 15.00
C PRO A 112 22.99 25.66 14.74
N THR A 113 23.13 24.79 15.76
CA THR A 113 22.97 23.34 15.59
C THR A 113 21.56 22.86 15.95
N LEU A 114 20.72 23.74 16.49
CA LEU A 114 19.39 23.39 17.00
C LEU A 114 18.52 22.69 15.95
N THR A 115 18.39 23.27 14.74
CA THR A 115 17.56 22.70 13.67
C THR A 115 17.99 21.28 13.31
N HIS A 116 19.31 21.06 13.17
CA HIS A 116 19.86 19.74 12.87
C HIS A 116 19.61 18.74 14.01
N ARG A 117 19.80 19.15 15.26
CA ARG A 117 19.52 18.29 16.43
C ARG A 117 18.04 17.95 16.54
N LEU A 118 17.13 18.91 16.31
CA LEU A 118 15.69 18.65 16.33
C LEU A 118 15.26 17.65 15.26
N GLU A 119 15.81 17.79 14.04
CA GLU A 119 15.54 16.84 12.96
C GLU A 119 16.09 15.44 13.27
N ALA A 120 17.31 15.36 13.80
CA ALA A 120 17.89 14.10 14.24
C ALA A 120 17.01 13.41 15.32
N ASN A 121 16.52 14.16 16.30
CA ASN A 121 15.60 13.64 17.31
C ASN A 121 14.25 13.21 16.74
N ARG A 122 13.69 13.99 15.81
CA ARG A 122 12.46 13.63 15.10
C ARG A 122 12.60 12.29 14.40
N LEU A 123 13.72 12.08 13.72
CA LEU A 123 14.05 10.83 13.02
C LEU A 123 14.26 9.67 13.99
N ARG A 124 14.93 9.88 15.12
CA ARG A 124 15.10 8.86 16.17
C ARG A 124 13.74 8.36 16.69
N VAL A 125 12.83 9.27 17.01
CA VAL A 125 11.45 8.93 17.42
C VAL A 125 10.69 8.23 16.29
N PHE A 126 10.83 8.69 15.04
CA PHE A 126 10.21 8.06 13.88
C PHE A 126 10.72 6.63 13.63
N ASN A 127 12.01 6.39 13.88
CA ASN A 127 12.68 5.10 13.71
C ASN A 127 12.23 4.03 14.72
N LEU A 128 11.49 4.40 15.76
CA LEU A 128 10.80 3.43 16.61
C LEU A 128 9.74 2.61 15.83
N GLN A 129 9.38 3.03 14.61
CA GLN A 129 8.37 2.41 13.75
C GLN A 129 6.98 2.28 14.40
N LEU A 130 6.75 3.02 15.47
CA LEU A 130 5.49 3.08 16.21
C LEU A 130 4.52 4.13 15.67
N PHE A 131 5.02 5.09 14.88
CA PHE A 131 4.29 6.30 14.48
C PHE A 131 4.17 6.41 12.96
N HIS A 132 3.00 6.81 12.46
CA HIS A 132 2.79 7.06 11.03
C HIS A 132 3.52 8.33 10.60
N HIS A 133 3.49 9.36 11.45
CA HIS A 133 4.25 10.59 11.28
C HIS A 133 4.69 11.17 12.63
N VAL A 134 5.75 11.98 12.61
CA VAL A 134 6.31 12.72 13.76
C VAL A 134 6.60 14.14 13.32
N LEU A 135 5.97 15.10 13.99
CA LEU A 135 6.12 16.53 13.78
C LEU A 135 6.82 17.16 14.99
N THR A 136 7.69 18.12 14.73
CA THR A 136 8.43 18.83 15.79
C THR A 136 8.16 20.32 15.69
N GLN A 137 7.71 20.93 16.76
CA GLN A 137 7.51 22.37 16.88
C GLN A 137 8.36 22.89 18.04
N VAL A 138 8.87 24.12 17.91
CA VAL A 138 9.65 24.74 18.97
C VAL A 138 9.19 26.16 19.23
N VAL A 139 9.26 26.54 20.50
CA VAL A 139 8.99 27.90 20.97
C VAL A 139 10.19 28.34 21.79
N CYS A 140 10.73 29.50 21.45
CA CYS A 140 11.84 30.12 22.15
C CYS A 140 11.39 31.40 22.84
N ARG A 141 11.67 31.53 24.14
CA ARG A 141 11.37 32.72 24.94
C ARG A 141 12.48 32.92 25.96
N ASN A 142 13.05 34.13 26.04
CA ASN A 142 14.06 34.50 27.05
C ASN A 142 15.28 33.56 27.13
N GLY A 143 15.75 33.02 25.99
CA GLY A 143 16.85 32.03 25.97
C GLY A 143 16.45 30.62 26.39
N GLU A 144 15.17 30.39 26.69
CA GLU A 144 14.61 29.08 26.98
C GLU A 144 13.93 28.48 25.75
N LEU A 145 14.14 27.18 25.56
CA LEU A 145 13.64 26.38 24.46
C LEU A 145 12.58 25.40 24.98
N THR A 146 11.37 25.50 24.44
CA THR A 146 10.31 24.50 24.61
C THR A 146 10.12 23.73 23.32
N VAL A 147 10.20 22.40 23.40
CA VAL A 147 10.08 21.50 22.24
C VAL A 147 8.80 20.70 22.37
N LEU A 148 7.97 20.69 21.32
CA LEU A 148 6.76 19.90 21.22
C LEU A 148 6.92 18.86 20.11
N PHE A 149 6.84 17.58 20.48
CA PHE A 149 6.74 16.47 19.54
C PHE A 149 5.28 16.04 19.42
N SER A 150 4.69 16.27 18.24
CA SER A 150 3.36 15.76 17.90
C SER A 150 3.50 14.49 17.08
N VAL A 151 2.98 13.38 17.60
CA VAL A 151 3.09 12.06 16.99
C VAL A 151 1.71 11.52 16.63
N GLN A 152 1.63 10.71 15.58
CA GLN A 152 0.44 9.91 15.29
C GLN A 152 0.81 8.43 15.39
N GLU A 153 0.29 7.75 16.41
CA GLU A 153 0.49 6.32 16.59
C GLU A 153 -0.09 5.50 15.44
N ARG A 154 0.61 4.43 15.05
CA ARG A 154 0.11 3.45 14.08
C ARG A 154 -0.87 2.52 14.77
N TRP A 155 -1.82 2.01 13.99
CA TRP A 155 -2.58 0.84 14.39
C TRP A 155 -1.62 -0.35 14.64
N TYR A 156 -1.75 -1.02 15.79
CA TYR A 156 -0.81 -2.05 16.23
C TYR A 156 -1.20 -3.50 15.95
N THR A 157 -2.44 -3.80 15.52
CA THR A 157 -2.96 -5.17 15.39
C THR A 157 -3.40 -5.52 13.96
N PHE A 158 -2.53 -5.95 13.07
CA PHE A 158 -2.93 -6.20 11.68
C PHE A 158 -3.40 -7.65 11.48
N PRO A 159 -4.70 -7.92 11.24
CA PRO A 159 -5.15 -9.24 10.86
C PRO A 159 -4.90 -9.48 9.37
N VAL A 160 -4.16 -10.54 9.04
CA VAL A 160 -3.97 -11.01 7.67
C VAL A 160 -4.72 -12.33 7.51
N PRO A 161 -5.82 -12.35 6.73
CA PRO A 161 -6.48 -13.60 6.40
C PRO A 161 -5.57 -14.43 5.48
N ILE A 162 -5.51 -15.73 5.76
CA ILE A 162 -4.81 -16.71 4.94
C ILE A 162 -5.88 -17.55 4.26
N LEU A 163 -5.85 -17.65 2.94
CA LEU A 163 -6.73 -18.51 2.16
C LEU A 163 -5.87 -19.39 1.26
N SER A 164 -6.05 -20.70 1.36
CA SER A 164 -5.34 -21.68 0.55
C SER A 164 -6.33 -22.70 -0.01
N LEU A 165 -6.08 -23.16 -1.22
CA LEU A 165 -6.85 -24.26 -1.81
C LEU A 165 -6.20 -25.56 -1.38
N ALA A 166 -7.00 -26.54 -0.94
CA ALA A 166 -6.48 -27.87 -0.61
C ALA A 166 -6.06 -28.66 -1.87
N ASP A 167 -6.48 -28.20 -3.06
CA ASP A 167 -6.15 -28.81 -4.36
C ASP A 167 -4.95 -28.12 -5.03
N ARG A 168 -4.21 -28.88 -5.85
CA ARG A 168 -2.92 -28.45 -6.47
C ARG A 168 -3.04 -27.26 -7.42
N ASN A 169 -4.20 -27.04 -8.01
CA ASN A 169 -4.43 -25.95 -8.95
C ASN A 169 -5.88 -25.45 -8.88
N PHE A 170 -6.09 -24.18 -9.25
CA PHE A 170 -7.39 -23.51 -9.19
C PHE A 170 -8.46 -24.18 -10.08
N ARG A 171 -8.06 -24.73 -11.23
CA ARG A 171 -9.01 -25.33 -12.18
C ARG A 171 -9.64 -26.60 -11.62
N SER A 172 -8.80 -27.49 -11.09
CA SER A 172 -9.20 -28.73 -10.42
C SER A 172 -10.04 -28.47 -9.17
N TRP A 173 -9.83 -27.34 -8.49
CA TRP A 173 -10.71 -26.89 -7.40
C TRP A 173 -12.07 -26.43 -7.93
N LEU A 174 -12.10 -25.61 -8.98
CA LEU A 174 -13.33 -25.02 -9.51
C LEU A 174 -14.28 -26.05 -10.13
N ASP A 175 -13.73 -27.06 -10.80
CA ASP A 175 -14.51 -28.12 -11.47
C ASP A 175 -15.18 -29.10 -10.48
N ARG A 176 -14.93 -28.95 -9.16
CA ARG A 176 -15.52 -29.80 -8.11
C ARG A 176 -16.86 -29.26 -7.57
N PRO A 177 -17.83 -30.16 -7.31
CA PRO A 177 -19.08 -29.79 -6.65
C PRO A 177 -18.89 -29.43 -5.16
N ASP A 178 -17.89 -30.01 -4.48
CA ASP A 178 -17.58 -29.81 -3.06
C ASP A 178 -16.50 -28.74 -2.81
N ARG A 179 -16.15 -27.92 -3.81
CA ARG A 179 -15.05 -26.94 -3.81
C ARG A 179 -14.96 -26.06 -2.55
N TRP A 180 -16.09 -25.55 -2.06
CA TRP A 180 -16.13 -24.67 -0.88
C TRP A 180 -15.74 -25.36 0.41
N ARG A 181 -15.88 -26.69 0.49
CA ARG A 181 -15.46 -27.50 1.65
C ARG A 181 -13.96 -27.80 1.64
N ARG A 182 -13.25 -27.48 0.54
CA ARG A 182 -11.83 -27.77 0.29
C ARG A 182 -10.97 -26.50 0.26
N VAL A 183 -11.43 -25.46 0.96
CA VAL A 183 -10.69 -24.22 1.17
C VAL A 183 -10.15 -24.26 2.59
N ASP A 184 -8.84 -24.17 2.70
CA ASP A 184 -8.16 -23.98 3.97
C ASP A 184 -8.11 -22.48 4.26
N TYR A 185 -8.38 -22.12 5.51
CA TYR A 185 -8.44 -20.74 5.93
C TYR A 185 -7.67 -20.56 7.22
N GLY A 186 -7.09 -19.39 7.39
CA GLY A 186 -6.32 -19.04 8.57
C GLY A 186 -6.35 -17.54 8.82
N LEU A 187 -5.83 -17.16 9.98
CA LEU A 187 -5.69 -15.79 10.40
C LEU A 187 -4.32 -15.63 11.06
N HIS A 188 -3.52 -14.73 10.50
CA HIS A 188 -2.29 -14.25 11.13
C HIS A 188 -2.58 -12.89 11.76
N VAL A 189 -2.45 -12.79 13.07
CA VAL A 189 -2.57 -11.53 13.80
C VAL A 189 -1.23 -11.19 14.44
N GLU A 190 -0.68 -10.05 14.04
CA GLU A 190 0.48 -9.47 14.72
C GLU A 190 0.05 -8.27 15.54
N ARG A 191 0.47 -8.23 16.82
CA ARG A 191 0.33 -7.09 17.72
C ARG A 191 1.68 -6.48 18.08
N LYS A 192 1.94 -5.25 17.61
CA LYS A 192 3.14 -4.47 17.96
C LYS A 192 2.88 -3.58 19.19
N ASN A 193 3.94 -3.08 19.80
CA ASN A 193 3.89 -2.19 20.98
C ASN A 193 3.01 -2.69 22.14
N PHE A 194 3.11 -3.99 22.47
CA PHE A 194 2.29 -4.58 23.51
C PHE A 194 2.53 -3.87 24.85
N ARG A 195 1.47 -3.23 25.38
CA ARG A 195 1.47 -2.39 26.61
C ARG A 195 2.32 -1.11 26.55
N GLY A 196 2.62 -0.58 25.37
CA GLY A 196 3.40 0.66 25.23
C GLY A 196 4.87 0.51 25.58
N ALA A 197 5.41 -0.71 25.44
CA ALA A 197 6.78 -1.07 25.80
C ALA A 197 7.56 -1.65 24.60
N THR A 198 7.23 -1.25 23.37
CA THR A 198 7.90 -1.65 22.11
C THR A 198 7.94 -3.16 21.79
N LYS A 199 7.38 -4.02 22.64
CA LYS A 199 7.29 -5.48 22.43
C LYS A 199 6.36 -5.87 21.28
N LYS A 200 6.67 -6.97 20.61
CA LYS A 200 5.92 -7.50 19.46
C LYS A 200 5.46 -8.93 19.74
N PHE A 201 4.18 -9.20 19.57
CA PHE A 201 3.58 -10.51 19.77
C PHE A 201 2.83 -10.94 18.51
N GLY A 202 3.03 -12.17 18.04
CA GLY A 202 2.36 -12.71 16.87
C GLY A 202 1.60 -13.99 17.19
N VAL A 203 0.46 -14.19 16.52
CA VAL A 203 -0.32 -15.43 16.56
C VAL A 203 -0.74 -15.79 15.13
N ILE A 204 -0.44 -17.01 14.71
CA ILE A 204 -1.05 -17.59 13.51
C ILE A 204 -1.94 -18.74 13.92
N CYS A 205 -3.17 -18.71 13.42
CA CYS A 205 -4.12 -19.79 13.52
C CYS A 205 -4.55 -20.24 12.12
N SER A 206 -4.51 -21.54 11.88
CA SER A 206 -4.94 -22.14 10.62
C SER A 206 -5.93 -23.29 10.86
N TRP A 207 -6.93 -23.37 10.00
CA TRP A 207 -7.93 -24.42 9.94
C TRP A 207 -7.80 -25.12 8.60
N ALA A 208 -7.57 -26.43 8.66
CA ALA A 208 -7.47 -27.26 7.47
C ALA A 208 -8.77 -28.03 7.29
N SER A 209 -9.28 -28.00 6.06
CA SER A 209 -10.38 -28.83 5.61
C SER A 209 -10.01 -30.31 5.55
N THR A 210 -8.71 -30.62 5.43
CA THR A 210 -8.19 -31.99 5.26
C THR A 210 -7.44 -32.44 6.52
N ALA A 211 -8.03 -32.28 7.71
CA ALA A 211 -7.45 -32.82 8.94
C ALA A 211 -7.63 -34.36 8.98
N SER A 212 -6.52 -35.09 8.81
CA SER A 212 -6.31 -36.52 9.07
C SER A 212 -7.44 -37.49 8.67
N MET A 213 -7.17 -38.26 7.62
CA MET A 213 -8.00 -39.32 7.08
C MET A 213 -8.22 -40.46 8.11
N SER A 214 -9.25 -40.38 8.97
CA SER A 214 -9.68 -41.56 9.75
C SER A 214 -11.19 -41.70 10.02
N SER A 215 -12.03 -40.69 9.79
CA SER A 215 -13.49 -40.90 9.82
C SER A 215 -14.22 -39.98 8.85
N SER A 216 -15.29 -40.50 8.26
CA SER A 216 -16.04 -40.00 7.09
C SER A 216 -16.76 -38.65 7.26
N THR A 217 -16.38 -37.82 8.23
CA THR A 217 -16.92 -36.47 8.41
C THR A 217 -15.83 -35.43 8.24
N ILE A 218 -15.84 -34.71 7.11
CA ILE A 218 -15.01 -33.52 6.89
C ILE A 218 -15.54 -32.41 7.83
N ARG A 219 -14.98 -32.32 9.03
CA ARG A 219 -15.12 -31.17 9.93
C ARG A 219 -13.83 -30.35 9.83
N PRO A 220 -13.89 -29.03 9.61
CA PRO A 220 -12.69 -28.20 9.75
C PRO A 220 -12.24 -28.30 11.21
N ALA A 221 -11.09 -28.92 11.44
CA ALA A 221 -10.44 -28.92 12.74
C ALA A 221 -9.37 -27.81 12.73
N MET A 222 -9.16 -27.17 13.89
CA MET A 222 -8.01 -26.29 14.09
C MET A 222 -6.75 -27.12 13.84
N ALA A 223 -6.07 -26.85 12.74
CA ALA A 223 -4.93 -27.63 12.30
C ALA A 223 -3.67 -27.21 13.07
N SER A 224 -3.52 -25.91 13.33
CA SER A 224 -2.44 -25.35 14.13
C SER A 224 -2.79 -23.95 14.62
N CYS A 225 -2.47 -23.63 15.88
CA CYS A 225 -2.39 -22.26 16.38
C CYS A 225 -1.06 -22.12 17.12
N VAL A 226 -0.21 -21.22 16.66
CA VAL A 226 1.12 -20.99 17.24
C VAL A 226 1.25 -19.52 17.58
N ALA A 227 1.76 -19.24 18.78
CA ALA A 227 2.11 -17.92 19.24
C ALA A 227 3.63 -17.79 19.36
N TRP A 228 4.16 -16.62 19.02
CA TRP A 228 5.58 -16.31 19.18
C TRP A 228 5.78 -14.87 19.64
N ASP A 229 6.86 -14.68 20.41
CA ASP A 229 7.39 -13.38 20.76
C ASP A 229 8.45 -13.00 19.74
N LEU A 230 8.31 -11.84 19.09
CA LEU A 230 9.35 -11.28 18.22
C LEU A 230 10.22 -10.37 19.10
N GLY A 231 10.93 -11.02 20.03
CA GLY A 231 11.87 -10.39 20.97
C GLY A 231 13.18 -10.02 20.31
#